data_AF-A0A9W5KS77-F1
#
_entry.id   AF-A0A9W5KS77-F1
#
_cell.length_a   1.000
_cell.length_b   1.000
_cell.length_c   1.000
_cell.angle_alpha   90.00
_cell.angle_beta   90.00
_cell.angle_gamma   90.00
#
_symmetry.space_group_name_H-M   'P 1'
#
loop_
_entity.id
_entity.type
_entity.pdbx_description
1 polymer ?
#
loop_
_entity_poly.entity_id
_entity_poly.type
_entity_poly.pdbx_seq_one_letter_code
_entity_poly.pdbx_strand_id
1 'polypeptide(L)'
;MIVLGIGLSVLLIAFLFIQVYPFHEEKLDKRKYDEYGIWIIICTGVCLYVSHHFLQENTWQWGVKIIGATFFTGFAIGCVGKQCIYDFQHKKFPF
;
A
#
# COMPACT_ATOMS: atom_id res chain seq x y z
N MET A 1 -6.06 14.84 14.46
CA MET A 1 -4.71 14.41 14.88
C MET A 1 -4.41 12.95 14.52
N ILE A 2 -5.31 12.00 14.84
CA ILE A 2 -5.12 10.57 14.52
C ILE A 2 -4.97 10.29 13.01
N VAL A 3 -5.78 10.93 12.17
CA VAL A 3 -5.71 10.77 10.69
C VAL A 3 -4.35 11.18 10.12
N LEU A 4 -3.76 12.27 10.61
CA LEU A 4 -2.42 12.71 10.20
C LEU A 4 -1.34 11.72 10.66
N GLY A 5 -1.48 11.14 11.85
CA GLY A 5 -0.57 10.11 12.36
C GLY A 5 -0.61 8.84 11.52
N ILE A 6 -1.81 8.38 11.14
CA ILE A 6 -1.97 7.22 10.25
C ILE A 6 -1.37 7.55 8.87
N GLY A 7 -1.71 8.70 8.28
CA GLY A 7 -1.17 9.10 6.98
C GLY A 7 0.37 9.16 6.95
N LEU A 8 1.00 9.74 7.98
CA LEU A 8 2.46 9.77 8.11
C LEU A 8 3.06 8.37 8.26
N SER A 9 2.42 7.50 9.03
CA SER A 9 2.88 6.11 9.19
C SER A 9 2.82 5.33 7.87
N VAL A 10 1.77 5.54 7.07
CA VAL A 10 1.64 4.94 5.73
C VAL A 10 2.76 5.43 4.80
N LEU A 11 3.05 6.73 4.80
CA LEU A 11 4.14 7.30 4.00
C LEU A 11 5.50 6.77 4.41
N LEU A 12 5.76 6.65 5.72
CA LEU A 12 7.01 6.11 6.24
C LEU A 12 7.18 4.63 5.88
N ILE A 13 6.12 3.83 5.98
CA ILE A 13 6.11 2.43 5.55
C ILE A 13 6.38 2.33 4.03
N ALA A 14 5.70 3.14 3.22
CA ALA A 14 5.90 3.17 1.78
C ALA A 14 7.36 3.52 1.42
N PHE A 15 7.93 4.53 2.09
CA PHE A 15 9.32 4.93 1.90
C PHE A 15 10.30 3.80 2.27
N LEU A 16 10.10 3.14 3.41
CA LEU A 16 10.91 2.00 3.82
C LEU A 16 10.82 0.85 2.80
N PHE A 17 9.63 0.55 2.28
CA PHE A 17 9.47 -0.47 1.25
C PHE A 17 10.20 -0.10 -0.04
N ILE A 18 10.11 1.16 -0.49
CA ILE A 18 10.83 1.65 -1.67
C ILE A 18 12.36 1.49 -1.53
N GLN A 19 12.88 1.70 -0.33
CA GLN A 19 14.32 1.68 -0.05
C GLN A 19 14.87 0.26 0.21
N VAL A 20 14.14 -0.54 0.98
CA VAL A 20 14.62 -1.86 1.46
C VAL A 20 14.28 -2.98 0.48
N TYR A 21 13.17 -2.87 -0.24
CA TYR A 21 12.70 -3.97 -1.07
C TYR A 21 13.43 -3.98 -2.43
N PRO A 22 14.08 -5.11 -2.82
CA PRO A 22 14.75 -5.23 -4.11
C PRO A 22 13.71 -5.42 -5.22
N PHE A 23 13.17 -4.31 -5.72
CA PHE A 23 12.25 -4.33 -6.86
C PHE A 23 12.98 -4.82 -8.12
N HIS A 24 12.37 -5.79 -8.80
CA HIS A 24 12.94 -6.35 -10.02
C HIS A 24 12.52 -5.48 -11.21
N GLU A 25 13.49 -4.99 -11.98
CA GLU A 25 13.24 -4.11 -13.12
C GLU A 25 12.34 -4.78 -14.18
N GLU A 26 12.47 -6.09 -14.42
CA GLU A 26 11.60 -6.81 -15.37
C GLU A 26 10.11 -6.72 -15.00
N LYS A 27 9.80 -6.72 -13.69
CA LYS A 27 8.43 -6.61 -13.18
C LYS A 27 7.93 -5.17 -13.19
N LEU A 28 8.82 -4.20 -12.99
CA LEU A 28 8.53 -2.77 -13.16
C LEU A 28 8.21 -2.45 -14.62
N ASP A 29 9.00 -2.99 -15.55
CA ASP A 29 8.85 -2.78 -16.99
C ASP A 29 7.51 -3.30 -17.52
N LYS A 30 7.07 -4.46 -17.00
CA LYS A 30 5.77 -5.09 -17.28
C LYS A 30 4.60 -4.53 -16.45
N ARG A 31 4.81 -3.44 -15.70
CA ARG A 31 3.81 -2.79 -14.83
C ARG A 31 3.16 -3.69 -13.77
N LYS A 32 3.83 -4.76 -13.37
CA LYS A 32 3.28 -5.77 -12.45
C LYS A 32 3.12 -5.25 -11.03
N TYR A 33 3.94 -4.29 -10.59
CA TYR A 33 3.87 -3.76 -9.22
C TYR A 33 2.68 -2.84 -8.97
N ASP A 34 2.21 -2.13 -9.99
CA ASP A 34 0.96 -1.36 -9.95
C ASP A 34 -0.25 -2.30 -9.91
N GLU A 35 -0.24 -3.38 -10.70
CA GLU A 35 -1.25 -4.43 -10.64
C GLU A 35 -1.33 -5.07 -9.25
N TYR A 36 -0.19 -5.41 -8.64
CA TYR A 36 -0.13 -5.90 -7.26
C TYR A 36 -0.60 -4.85 -6.25
N GLY A 37 -0.17 -3.59 -6.38
CA GLY A 37 -0.58 -2.50 -5.51
C GLY A 37 -2.09 -2.31 -5.50
N ILE A 38 -2.71 -2.27 -6.69
CA ILE A 38 -4.16 -2.15 -6.85
C ILE A 38 -4.88 -3.36 -6.25
N TRP A 39 -4.40 -4.58 -6.50
CA TRP A 39 -4.98 -5.79 -5.91
C TRP A 39 -4.95 -5.77 -4.38
N ILE A 40 -3.84 -5.29 -3.79
CA ILE A 40 -3.69 -5.19 -2.33
C ILE A 40 -4.61 -4.12 -1.76
N ILE A 41 -4.82 -3.00 -2.45
CA ILE A 41 -5.78 -1.97 -2.03
C ILE A 41 -7.21 -2.53 -2.04
N ILE A 42 -7.61 -3.22 -3.11
CA ILE A 42 -8.93 -3.84 -3.22
C ILE A 42 -9.12 -4.89 -2.11
N CYS A 43 -8.14 -5.77 -1.92
CA CYS A 43 -8.17 -6.80 -0.89
C CYS A 43 -8.26 -6.18 0.52
N THR A 44 -7.50 -5.13 0.79
CA THR A 44 -7.55 -4.40 2.07
C THR A 44 -8.93 -3.77 2.29
N GLY A 45 -9.53 -3.18 1.27
CA GLY A 45 -10.89 -2.62 1.32
C GLY A 45 -11.94 -3.68 1.61
N VAL A 46 -11.89 -4.82 0.92
CA VAL A 46 -12.82 -5.96 1.14
C VAL A 46 -12.65 -6.52 2.55
N CYS A 47 -11.41 -6.73 3.00
CA CYS A 47 -11.12 -7.19 4.35
C CYS A 47 -11.67 -6.22 5.41
N LEU A 48 -11.49 -4.91 5.24
CA LEU A 48 -12.04 -3.91 6.15
C LEU A 48 -13.58 -3.93 6.16
N TYR A 49 -14.21 -4.04 4.99
CA TYR A 49 -15.66 -4.09 4.86
C TYR A 49 -16.25 -5.33 5.56
N VAL A 50 -15.72 -6.52 5.27
CA VAL A 50 -16.15 -7.78 5.92
C VAL A 50 -15.89 -7.71 7.42
N SER A 51 -14.73 -7.20 7.81
CA SER A 51 -14.37 -7.12 9.22
C SER A 51 -15.23 -6.09 9.97
N HIS A 52 -15.72 -5.02 9.32
CA HIS A 52 -16.67 -4.10 9.91
C HIS A 52 -18.07 -4.73 10.09
N HIS A 53 -18.51 -5.54 9.13
CA HIS A 53 -19.82 -6.18 9.17
C HIS A 53 -19.92 -7.40 10.11
N PHE A 54 -18.83 -8.16 10.28
CA PHE A 54 -18.87 -9.45 10.98
C PHE A 54 -18.11 -9.50 12.31
N LEU A 55 -17.13 -8.62 12.55
CA LEU A 55 -16.34 -8.63 13.79
C LEU A 55 -16.84 -7.57 14.78
N GLN A 56 -17.48 -8.04 15.84
CA GLN A 56 -18.00 -7.26 16.98
C GLN A 56 -16.87 -6.42 17.61
N GLU A 57 -17.13 -5.13 17.87
CA GLU A 57 -16.12 -4.13 18.26
C GLU A 57 -15.44 -4.42 19.61
N ASN A 58 -14.44 -5.29 19.58
CA ASN A 58 -13.50 -5.45 20.68
C ASN A 58 -12.28 -4.55 20.40
N THR A 59 -11.84 -3.76 21.38
CA THR A 59 -10.76 -2.76 21.23
C THR A 59 -9.47 -3.36 20.65
N TRP A 60 -9.18 -4.62 20.98
CA TRP A 60 -8.06 -5.37 20.43
C TRP A 60 -8.18 -5.63 18.91
N GLN A 61 -9.37 -6.04 18.45
CA GLN A 61 -9.62 -6.29 17.03
C GLN A 61 -9.59 -5.00 16.21
N TRP A 62 -10.05 -3.89 16.79
CA TRP A 62 -9.94 -2.57 16.18
C TRP A 62 -8.48 -2.14 15.98
N GLY A 63 -7.61 -2.37 16.97
CA GLY A 63 -6.17 -2.11 16.85
C GLY A 63 -5.51 -2.94 15.74
N VAL A 64 -5.80 -4.25 15.69
CA VAL A 64 -5.28 -5.14 14.63
C VAL A 64 -5.77 -4.73 13.24
N LYS A 65 -7.04 -4.33 13.09
CA LYS A 65 -7.59 -3.81 11.83
C LYS A 65 -6.82 -2.59 11.34
N ILE A 66 -6.57 -1.61 12.22
CA ILE A 66 -5.89 -0.37 11.85
C ILE A 66 -4.43 -0.62 11.51
N ILE A 67 -3.71 -1.40 12.31
CA ILE A 67 -2.30 -1.74 12.04
C ILE A 67 -2.18 -2.48 10.71
N GLY A 68 -3.03 -3.49 10.48
CA GLY A 68 -3.05 -4.24 9.22
C GLY A 68 -3.36 -3.34 8.03
N ALA A 69 -4.43 -2.55 8.09
CA ALA A 69 -4.80 -1.64 7.01
C ALA A 69 -3.71 -0.61 6.71
N THR A 70 -3.08 -0.04 7.74
CA THR A 70 -1.98 0.93 7.60
C THR A 70 -0.79 0.29 6.90
N PHE A 71 -0.43 -0.93 7.29
CA PHE A 71 0.69 -1.67 6.70
C PHE A 71 0.45 -2.04 5.23
N PHE A 72 -0.71 -2.64 4.91
CA PHE A 72 -1.03 -3.02 3.53
C PHE A 72 -1.20 -1.82 2.61
N THR A 73 -1.77 -0.73 3.11
CA THR A 73 -1.89 0.53 2.36
C THR A 73 -0.51 1.13 2.09
N GLY A 74 0.38 1.15 3.09
CA GLY A 74 1.77 1.61 2.93
C GLY A 74 2.54 0.75 1.92
N PHE A 75 2.37 -0.57 1.96
CA PHE A 75 2.98 -1.48 0.99
C PHE A 75 2.49 -1.23 -0.44
N ALA A 76 1.18 -1.08 -0.63
CA ALA A 76 0.60 -0.79 -1.94
C ALA A 76 1.10 0.54 -2.50
N ILE A 77 1.11 1.61 -1.68
CA ILE A 77 1.65 2.92 -2.07
C ILE A 77 3.14 2.82 -2.38
N GLY A 78 3.91 2.01 -1.65
CA GLY A 78 5.31 1.75 -1.96
C GLY A 78 5.50 1.11 -3.34
N CYS A 79 4.67 0.12 -3.70
CA CYS A 79 4.71 -0.54 -5.01
C CYS A 79 4.35 0.42 -6.15
N VAL A 80 3.23 1.13 -6.02
CA VAL A 80 2.76 2.12 -7.02
C VAL A 80 3.75 3.28 -7.12
N GLY A 81 4.23 3.78 -6.00
CA GLY A 81 5.21 4.86 -5.93
C GLY A 81 6.53 4.51 -6.59
N LYS A 82 7.05 3.29 -6.36
CA LYS A 82 8.26 2.82 -7.05
C LYS A 82 8.04 2.71 -8.55
N GLN A 83 6.89 2.19 -8.98
CA GLN A 83 6.57 2.10 -10.39
C GLN A 83 6.42 3.48 -11.05
N CYS A 84 5.84 4.46 -10.34
CA CYS A 84 5.74 5.83 -10.79
C CYS A 84 7.13 6.50 -10.97
N ILE A 85 8.04 6.29 -10.01
CA ILE A 85 9.43 6.76 -10.11
C ILE A 85 10.12 6.12 -11.32
N TYR A 86 9.94 4.82 -11.52
CA TYR A 86 10.53 4.10 -12.65
C TYR A 86 10.00 4.59 -14.00
N ASP A 87 8.68 4.75 -14.14
CA ASP A 87 8.03 5.26 -15.36
C ASP A 87 8.47 6.70 -15.66
N PHE A 88 8.71 7.53 -14.63
CA PHE A 88 9.26 8.88 -14.77
C PHE A 88 10.71 8.86 -15.26
N GLN A 89 11.56 8.01 -14.67
CA GLN A 89 12.97 7.87 -15.06
C GLN A 89 13.13 7.35 -16.49
N HIS A 90 12.25 6.44 -16.92
CA HIS A 90 12.31 5.80 -18.24
C HIS A 90 11.47 6.53 -19.30
N LYS A 91 10.93 7.73 -18.99
CA LYS A 91 10.05 8.51 -19.88
C LYS A 91 8.92 7.68 -20.50
N LYS A 92 8.40 6.72 -19.73
CA LYS A 92 7.27 5.86 -20.12
C LYS A 92 5.92 6.53 -19.88
N PHE A 93 5.91 7.70 -19.23
CA PHE A 93 4.73 8.55 -19.21
C PHE A 93 4.44 9.02 -20.64
N PRO A 94 3.23 8.74 -21.18
CA PRO A 94 2.81 9.31 -22.45
C PRO A 94 2.47 10.78 -22.21
N PHE A 95 3.50 11.62 -22.12
CA PHE A 95 3.41 13.08 -22.16
C PHE A 95 4.44 13.62 -23.15
#